data_AF-A0A6I7WLA8-F1
#
_entry.id   AF-A0A6I7WLA8-F1
#
_cell.length_a   1.000
_cell.length_b   1.000
_cell.length_c   1.000
_cell.angle_alpha   90.00
_cell.angle_beta   90.00
_cell.angle_gamma   90.00
#
_symmetry.space_group_name_H-M   'P 1'
#
loop_
_entity.id
_entity.type
_entity.pdbx_description
1 polymer ?
#
loop_
_entity_poly.entity_id
_entity_poly.type
_entity_poly.pdbx_seq_one_letter_code
_entity_poly.pdbx_strand_id
1 'polypeptide(L)' 'NYFPTHQESYIYQNYYLRYYPETGNYMGTKDGRVYAYGKDFNGLHDAGTLEELYKEYEIPALKIRET' A
#
# COMPACT_ATOMS: atom_id res chain seq x y z
N ASN A 1 17.80 11.29 12.53
CA ASN A 1 16.43 10.96 12.06
C ASN A 1 16.38 11.06 10.56
N TYR A 2 16.21 9.93 9.88
CA TYR A 2 16.19 9.81 8.41
C TYR A 2 14.76 9.51 7.95
N PHE A 3 13.81 10.32 8.40
CA PHE A 3 12.42 10.21 7.94
C PHE A 3 12.19 11.22 6.83
N PRO A 4 11.62 10.82 5.68
CA PRO A 4 11.33 11.74 4.60
C PRO A 4 10.39 12.83 5.09
N THR A 5 10.68 14.08 4.79
CA THR A 5 9.74 15.21 5.00
C THR A 5 8.80 15.42 3.81
N HIS A 6 8.89 14.54 2.82
CA HIS A 6 8.14 14.57 1.58
C HIS A 6 7.61 13.17 1.25
N GLN A 7 6.73 13.08 0.27
CA GLN A 7 6.24 11.78 -0.18
C GLN A 7 7.35 11.03 -0.91
N GLU A 8 7.74 9.86 -0.40
CA GLU A 8 8.86 9.09 -0.92
C GLU A 8 8.53 7.59 -0.89
N SER A 9 8.98 6.86 -1.91
CA SER A 9 8.87 5.40 -1.97
C SER A 9 10.23 4.76 -1.72
N TYR A 10 10.26 3.67 -0.95
CA TYR A 10 11.50 2.93 -0.67
C TYR A 10 11.22 1.46 -0.30
N ILE A 11 12.26 0.64 -0.36
CA ILE A 11 12.21 -0.77 0.04
C ILE A 11 12.67 -0.89 1.49
N TYR A 12 11.87 -1.53 2.35
CA TYR A 12 12.21 -1.81 3.74
C TYR A 12 11.64 -3.16 4.16
N GLN A 13 12.48 -4.07 4.70
CA GLN A 13 12.06 -5.41 5.13
C GLN A 13 11.21 -6.17 4.08
N ASN A 14 11.59 -6.06 2.80
CA ASN A 14 10.90 -6.62 1.62
C ASN A 14 9.52 -6.03 1.32
N TYR A 15 9.14 -4.94 1.96
CA TYR A 15 8.01 -4.14 1.53
C TYR A 15 8.46 -3.08 0.53
N TYR A 16 7.69 -2.88 -0.54
CA TYR A 16 7.72 -1.65 -1.31
C TYR A 16 6.74 -0.67 -0.66
N LEU A 17 7.28 0.36 0.03
CA LEU A 17 6.51 1.30 0.84
C LEU A 17 6.51 2.68 0.21
N ARG A 18 5.45 3.45 0.44
CA ARG A 18 5.37 4.88 0.20
C ARG A 18 4.93 5.61 1.46
N TYR A 19 5.73 6.60 1.88
CA TYR A 19 5.40 7.48 3.00
C TYR A 19 4.56 8.67 2.56
N TYR A 20 3.58 9.07 3.37
CA TYR A 20 2.76 10.26 3.19
C TYR A 20 2.93 11.20 4.39
N PRO A 21 3.67 12.31 4.26
CA PRO A 21 4.02 13.18 5.40
C PRO A 21 2.83 13.88 6.04
N GLU A 22 1.77 14.19 5.28
CA GLU A 22 0.59 14.88 5.80
C GLU A 22 -0.17 14.05 6.84
N THR A 23 -0.15 12.73 6.69
CA THR A 23 -0.84 11.78 7.59
C THR A 23 0.12 10.99 8.48
N GLY A 24 1.41 10.96 8.13
CA GLY A 24 2.39 10.10 8.76
C GLY A 24 2.20 8.61 8.43
N ASN A 25 1.38 8.29 7.41
CA ASN A 25 1.05 6.92 7.06
C ASN A 25 2.00 6.37 5.98
N TYR A 26 2.10 5.05 5.97
CA TYR A 26 2.79 4.27 4.96
C TYR A 26 1.79 3.37 4.24
N MET A 27 1.87 3.36 2.91
CA MET A 27 1.17 2.40 2.06
C MET A 27 2.20 1.45 1.46
N GLY A 28 1.93 0.15 1.53
CA GLY A 28 2.93 -0.86 1.24
C GLY A 28 2.41 -2.04 0.45
N THR A 29 3.29 -2.69 -0.31
CA THR A 29 3.04 -4.02 -0.84
C THR A 29 4.14 -4.99 -0.47
N LYS A 30 3.76 -6.24 -0.20
CA LYS A 30 4.68 -7.35 0.05
C LYS A 30 3.98 -8.67 -0.25
N ASP A 31 4.66 -9.59 -0.94
CA ASP A 31 4.16 -10.95 -1.24
C ASP A 31 2.73 -10.97 -1.83
N GLY A 32 2.44 -10.00 -2.72
CA GLY A 32 1.14 -9.86 -3.40
C GLY A 32 0.02 -9.24 -2.54
N ARG A 33 0.33 -8.79 -1.32
CA ARG A 33 -0.62 -8.18 -0.38
C ARG A 33 -0.38 -6.69 -0.23
N VAL A 34 -1.44 -5.95 0.11
CA VAL A 34 -1.45 -4.52 0.35
C VAL A 34 -1.52 -4.27 1.86
N TYR A 35 -0.73 -3.33 2.33
CA TYR A 35 -0.63 -2.96 3.73
C TYR A 35 -0.77 -1.45 3.90
N ALA A 36 -1.41 -1.05 4.99
CA ALA A 36 -1.36 0.30 5.50
C ALA A 36 -0.72 0.29 6.88
N TYR A 37 0.15 1.25 7.17
CA TYR A 37 0.76 1.39 8.48
C TYR A 37 0.71 2.85 8.93
N GLY A 38 0.28 3.08 10.16
CA GLY A 38 0.28 4.42 10.74
C GLY A 38 -0.78 4.59 11.82
N LYS A 39 -0.90 5.82 12.33
CA LYS A 39 -1.82 6.13 13.42
C LYS A 39 -3.28 5.92 13.03
N ASP A 40 -3.63 6.27 11.80
CA ASP A 40 -5.01 6.13 11.29
C ASP A 40 -5.44 4.66 11.16
N PHE A 41 -4.46 3.74 11.13
CA PHE A 41 -4.65 2.30 11.02
C PHE A 41 -4.39 1.54 12.33
N ASN A 42 -4.13 2.26 13.44
CA ASN A 42 -3.74 1.67 14.73
C ASN A 42 -2.53 0.71 14.64
N GLY A 43 -1.55 1.06 13.80
CA GLY A 43 -0.38 0.21 13.53
C GLY A 43 -0.44 -0.41 12.15
N LEU A 44 -0.04 -1.69 12.04
CA LEU A 44 -0.03 -2.42 10.76
C LEU A 44 -1.41 -3.00 10.48
N HIS A 45 -1.96 -2.62 9.35
CA HIS A 45 -3.21 -3.13 8.80
C HIS A 45 -2.93 -3.88 7.49
N ASP A 46 -3.33 -5.15 7.44
CA ASP A 46 -3.32 -5.97 6.23
C ASP A 46 -4.66 -5.78 5.50
N ALA A 47 -4.62 -5.17 4.32
CA ALA A 47 -5.80 -4.87 3.52
C ALA A 47 -6.18 -6.02 2.57
N GLY A 48 -5.42 -7.13 2.55
CA GLY A 48 -5.66 -8.24 1.63
C GLY A 48 -4.81 -8.19 0.36
N THR A 49 -5.11 -9.11 -0.55
CA THR A 49 -4.57 -9.15 -1.90
C THR A 49 -5.32 -8.18 -2.81
N LEU A 50 -4.69 -7.78 -3.92
CA LEU A 50 -5.38 -6.97 -4.94
C LEU A 50 -6.62 -7.70 -5.52
N GLU A 51 -6.59 -9.02 -5.62
CA GLU A 51 -7.72 -9.82 -6.11
C GLU A 51 -8.93 -9.76 -5.15
N GLU A 52 -8.68 -9.93 -3.85
CA GLU A 52 -9.72 -9.77 -2.82
C GLU A 52 -10.31 -8.36 -2.84
N LEU A 53 -9.46 -7.33 -2.93
CA LEU A 53 -9.89 -5.94 -2.97
C LEU A 53 -10.71 -5.63 -4.23
N TYR A 54 -10.29 -6.09 -5.41
CA TYR A 54 -11.09 -5.91 -6.63
C TYR A 54 -12.47 -6.55 -6.53
N LYS A 55 -12.55 -7.72 -5.90
CA LYS A 55 -13.83 -8.40 -5.67
C LYS A 55 -14.69 -7.64 -4.65
N GLU A 56 -14.12 -7.21 -3.53
CA GLU A 56 -14.83 -6.51 -2.45
C GLU A 56 -15.44 -5.19 -2.92
N TYR A 57 -14.66 -4.40 -3.67
CA TYR A 57 -15.07 -3.07 -4.12
C TYR A 57 -15.75 -3.09 -5.50
N GLU A 58 -16.07 -4.28 -6.02
CA GLU A 58 -16.69 -4.48 -7.34
C GLU A 58 -15.95 -3.73 -8.46
N ILE A 59 -14.62 -3.63 -8.34
CA ILE A 59 -13.77 -2.94 -9.30
C ILE A 59 -13.64 -3.86 -10.52
N PRO A 60 -14.10 -3.43 -11.71
CA PRO A 60 -13.98 -4.26 -12.90
C PRO A 60 -12.51 -4.53 -13.16
N ALA A 61 -12.14 -5.81 -13.20
CA ALA A 61 -10.81 -6.23 -13.60
C ALA A 61 -10.49 -5.55 -14.93
N LEU A 62 -9.38 -4.81 -14.98
CA LEU A 62 -8.93 -4.18 -16.22
C LEU A 62 -8.81 -5.30 -17.25
N LYS A 63 -9.66 -5.26 -18.29
CA LYS A 63 -9.38 -6.02 -19.50
C LYS A 63 -8.10 -5.44 -20.07
N ILE A 64 -6.98 -6.06 -19.73
CA ILE A 64 -5.72 -5.79 -20.40
C ILE A 64 -6.03 -6.06 -21.87
N ARG A 65 -6.07 -5.00 -22.68
CA ARG A 65 -6.17 -5.17 -24.12
C ARG A 65 -4.86 -5.85 -24.51
N GLU A 66 -4.94 -7.12 -24.86
CA GLU A 66 -3.86 -7.79 -25.57
C GLU A 66 -3.63 -6.96 -26.84
N THR A 67 -2.49 -6.28 -26.90
CA THR A 67 -1.97 -5.59 -28.08
C THR A 67 -1.14 -6.53 -28.91
#